data_AF-A0A939YZU5-F1
#
_entry.id   AF-A0A939YZU5-F1
#
_cell.length_a   1.000
_cell.length_b   1.000
_cell.length_c   1.000
_cell.angle_alpha   90.00
_cell.angle_beta   90.00
_cell.angle_gamma   90.00
#
_symmetry.space_group_name_H-M   'P 1'
#
loop_
_entity.id
_entity.type
_entity.pdbx_description
1 polymer ?
#
loop_
_entity_poly.entity_id
_entity_poly.type
_entity_poly.pdbx_seq_one_letter_code
_entity_poly.pdbx_strand_id
1 'polypeptide(L)'
;GLLNEEDSLVYSLTIRAHSANGFVFDGWYDVNGNLLYTEPEVELMTYVDSFDNTVFSGSPVATAHFIPVGSLLGDVDLSGEVTSSDAILALRYAMGIIELSPDQLAAGDVNGDGAVGVDDALTILRTAMGLIGQNQ
;
A
#
# COMPACT_ATOMS: atom_id res chain seq x y z
N GLY A 1 38.06 -10.35 -16.32
CA GLY A 1 37.90 -11.77 -15.95
C GLY A 1 36.44 -11.95 -15.63
N LEU A 2 35.79 -12.92 -16.26
CA LEU A 2 34.44 -13.30 -15.90
C LEU A 2 34.50 -13.83 -14.47
N LEU A 3 33.77 -13.17 -13.56
CA LEU A 3 33.70 -13.53 -12.15
C LEU A 3 33.00 -14.88 -12.04
N ASN A 4 33.61 -15.82 -11.31
CA ASN A 4 32.95 -17.09 -11.00
C ASN A 4 32.00 -16.82 -9.84
N GLU A 5 30.71 -17.08 -10.03
CA GLU A 5 29.66 -16.92 -9.00
C GLU A 5 29.87 -17.79 -7.74
N GLU A 6 30.87 -18.68 -7.75
CA GLU A 6 31.12 -19.65 -6.67
C GLU A 6 31.78 -19.07 -5.40
N ASP A 7 32.38 -17.87 -5.45
CA ASP A 7 33.12 -17.30 -4.30
C ASP A 7 32.39 -16.17 -3.57
N SER A 8 31.14 -15.84 -3.93
CA SER A 8 30.37 -14.78 -3.28
C SER A 8 29.55 -15.31 -2.11
N LEU A 9 29.70 -14.71 -0.92
CA LEU A 9 28.81 -14.99 0.21
C LEU A 9 27.51 -14.22 0.02
N VAL A 10 26.40 -14.95 0.09
CA VAL A 10 25.05 -14.38 0.00
C VAL A 10 24.50 -14.19 1.40
N TYR A 11 24.10 -12.97 1.72
CA TYR A 11 23.42 -12.63 2.96
C TYR A 11 22.02 -12.14 2.65
N SER A 12 21.08 -12.38 3.56
CA SER A 12 19.76 -11.78 3.52
C SER A 12 19.59 -10.73 4.62
N LEU A 13 18.92 -9.64 4.26
CA LEU A 13 18.53 -8.57 5.14
C LEU A 13 17.01 -8.46 5.09
N THR A 14 16.35 -8.77 6.20
CA THR A 14 14.91 -8.54 6.33
C THR A 14 14.65 -7.12 6.84
N ILE A 15 13.83 -6.38 6.11
CA ILE A 15 13.34 -5.06 6.52
C ILE A 15 11.84 -5.14 6.69
N ARG A 16 11.32 -4.62 7.81
CA ARG A 16 9.90 -4.52 8.08
C ARG A 16 9.49 -3.08 8.37
N ALA A 17 8.52 -2.58 7.63
CA ALA A 17 7.85 -1.32 7.88
C ALA A 17 6.81 -1.47 9.00
N HIS A 18 6.72 -0.48 9.88
CA HIS A 18 5.69 -0.40 10.91
C HIS A 18 5.06 0.99 10.89
N SER A 19 3.75 1.04 10.73
CA SER A 19 3.02 2.30 10.64
C SER A 19 2.83 2.94 12.01
N ALA A 20 2.93 4.26 12.06
CA ALA A 20 2.47 5.04 13.20
C ALA A 20 0.93 5.12 13.22
N ASN A 21 0.35 5.43 14.39
CA ASN A 21 -1.09 5.68 14.48
C ASN A 21 -1.53 6.75 13.46
N GLY A 22 -2.58 6.46 12.71
CA GLY A 22 -3.10 7.36 11.68
C GLY A 22 -2.36 7.29 10.34
N PHE A 23 -1.50 6.30 10.12
CA PHE A 23 -0.87 6.02 8.82
C PHE A 23 -1.02 4.55 8.44
N VAL A 24 -1.11 4.28 7.14
CA VAL A 24 -1.04 2.94 6.56
C VAL A 24 0.19 2.83 5.67
N PHE A 25 0.76 1.62 5.63
CA PHE A 25 1.87 1.33 4.73
C PHE A 25 1.31 1.17 3.32
N ASP A 26 1.81 1.97 2.38
CA ASP A 26 1.30 2.02 1.01
C ASP A 26 2.19 1.21 0.04
N GLY A 27 3.48 1.07 0.35
CA GLY A 27 4.40 0.26 -0.45
C GLY A 27 5.86 0.66 -0.30
N TRP A 28 6.73 -0.17 -0.87
CA TRP A 28 8.15 0.12 -1.05
C TRP A 28 8.36 0.68 -2.44
N TYR A 29 9.00 1.85 -2.54
CA TYR A 29 9.23 2.53 -3.81
C TYR A 29 10.71 2.72 -4.10
N ASP A 30 11.09 2.72 -5.38
CA ASP A 30 12.45 3.07 -5.80
C ASP A 30 12.69 4.60 -5.73
N VAL A 31 13.93 5.02 -6.03
CA VAL A 31 14.32 6.45 -6.03
C VAL A 31 13.59 7.30 -7.07
N ASN A 32 12.95 6.68 -8.05
CA ASN A 32 12.18 7.35 -9.10
C ASN A 32 10.68 7.35 -8.79
N GLY A 33 10.24 6.72 -7.69
CA GLY A 33 8.85 6.61 -7.30
C GLY A 33 8.09 5.43 -7.91
N ASN A 34 8.77 4.41 -8.46
CA ASN A 34 8.11 3.19 -8.93
C ASN A 34 7.86 2.21 -7.78
N LEU A 35 6.65 1.63 -7.72
CA LEU A 35 6.30 0.61 -6.73
C LEU A 35 7.13 -0.67 -6.96
N LEU A 36 7.75 -1.17 -5.90
CA LEU A 36 8.57 -2.39 -5.89
C LEU A 36 7.84 -3.54 -5.19
N TYR A 37 7.31 -3.28 -3.99
CA TYR A 37 6.69 -4.30 -3.14
C TYR A 37 5.52 -3.70 -2.36
N THR A 38 4.46 -4.49 -2.18
CA THR A 38 3.27 -4.13 -1.39
C THR A 38 3.30 -4.74 0.02
N GLU A 39 4.15 -5.72 0.25
CA GLU A 39 4.30 -6.34 1.57
C GLU A 39 5.13 -5.45 2.50
N PRO A 40 4.71 -5.23 3.76
CA PRO A 40 5.45 -4.40 4.71
C PRO A 40 6.76 -5.05 5.17
N GLU A 41 6.94 -6.36 4.97
CA GLU A 41 8.17 -7.08 5.24
C GLU A 41 8.79 -7.62 3.95
N VAL A 42 10.04 -7.26 3.70
CA VAL A 42 10.80 -7.67 2.51
C VAL A 42 12.13 -8.27 2.90
N GLU A 43 12.52 -9.34 2.22
CA GLU A 43 13.85 -9.94 2.34
C GLU A 43 14.71 -9.48 1.16
N LEU A 44 15.75 -8.70 1.45
CA LEU A 44 16.67 -8.19 0.45
C LEU A 44 17.95 -9.03 0.46
N MET A 45 18.33 -9.51 -0.73
CA MET A 45 19.59 -10.24 -0.90
C MET A 45 20.73 -9.26 -1.17
N THR A 46 21.84 -9.43 -0.45
CA THR A 46 23.08 -8.71 -0.66
C THR A 46 24.23 -9.68 -0.92
N TYR A 47 25.15 -9.25 -1.77
CA TYR A 47 26.33 -10.02 -2.14
C TYR A 47 27.54 -9.37 -1.50
N VAL A 48 28.37 -10.17 -0.85
CA VAL A 48 29.68 -9.71 -0.36
C VAL A 48 30.74 -10.26 -1.28
N ASP A 49 31.54 -9.35 -1.85
CA ASP A 49 32.73 -9.74 -2.60
C ASP A 49 33.78 -10.27 -1.62
N SER A 50 34.17 -11.53 -1.80
CA SER A 50 35.13 -12.21 -0.93
C SER A 50 36.56 -11.73 -1.11
N PHE A 51 36.86 -10.96 -2.17
CA PHE A 51 38.19 -10.45 -2.45
C PHE A 51 38.51 -9.18 -1.66
N ASP A 52 37.52 -8.31 -1.45
CA ASP A 52 37.70 -7.02 -0.77
C ASP A 52 36.70 -6.74 0.37
N ASN A 53 35.81 -7.69 0.65
CA ASN A 53 34.76 -7.62 1.67
C ASN A 53 33.79 -6.44 1.49
N THR A 54 33.63 -5.96 0.26
CA THR A 54 32.64 -4.93 -0.08
C THR A 54 31.25 -5.55 -0.24
N VAL A 55 30.24 -4.83 0.26
CA VAL A 55 28.83 -5.23 0.14
C VAL A 55 28.26 -4.58 -1.12
N PHE A 56 27.86 -5.42 -2.08
CA PHE A 56 27.08 -5.02 -3.24
C PHE A 56 25.61 -5.35 -2.99
N SER A 57 24.77 -4.34 -2.78
CA SER A 57 23.33 -4.52 -2.90
C SER A 57 22.93 -4.35 -4.36
N GLY A 58 22.72 -5.46 -5.07
CA GLY A 58 22.06 -5.44 -6.38
C GLY A 58 20.58 -5.01 -6.29
N SER A 59 20.03 -4.99 -5.07
CA SER A 59 18.65 -4.63 -4.78
C SER A 59 18.45 -3.11 -4.69
N PRO A 60 17.35 -2.57 -5.24
CA PRO A 60 17.10 -1.13 -5.27
C PRO A 60 17.04 -0.52 -3.87
N VAL A 61 17.39 0.77 -3.78
CA VAL A 61 17.05 1.59 -2.61
C VAL A 61 15.53 1.60 -2.50
N ALA A 62 15.00 0.91 -1.49
CA ALA A 62 13.58 0.83 -1.21
C ALA A 62 13.22 1.85 -0.12
N THR A 63 12.34 2.79 -0.45
CA THR A 63 11.79 3.77 0.50
C THR A 63 10.39 3.32 0.88
N ALA A 64 10.13 3.14 2.19
CA ALA A 64 8.79 2.87 2.67
C ALA A 64 7.93 4.14 2.55
N HIS A 65 6.82 4.04 1.84
CA HIS A 65 5.82 5.09 1.75
C HIS A 65 4.67 4.81 2.72
N PHE A 66 4.25 5.85 3.42
CA PHE A 66 3.14 5.80 4.35
C PHE A 66 2.19 6.94 4.01
N ILE A 67 0.92 6.61 3.88
CA ILE A 67 -0.14 7.58 3.64
C ILE A 67 -0.97 7.75 4.92
N PRO A 68 -1.50 8.95 5.21
CA PRO A 68 -2.46 9.11 6.29
C PRO A 68 -3.64 8.17 6.09
N VAL A 69 -4.10 7.56 7.17
CA VAL A 69 -5.33 6.78 7.21
C VAL A 69 -6.48 7.64 6.67
N GLY A 70 -7.29 7.09 5.76
CA GLY A 70 -8.38 7.82 5.10
C GLY A 70 -7.97 8.64 3.88
N SER A 71 -6.71 8.54 3.43
CA SER A 71 -6.27 9.13 2.15
C SER A 71 -6.65 8.26 0.94
N LEU A 72 -6.98 6.99 1.15
CA LEU A 72 -7.37 6.08 0.08
C LEU A 72 -8.85 6.24 -0.21
N LEU A 73 -9.16 6.79 -1.38
CA LEU A 73 -10.54 6.97 -1.83
C LEU A 73 -11.22 5.60 -1.98
N GLY A 74 -12.28 5.39 -1.21
CA GLY A 74 -13.04 4.15 -1.11
C GLY A 74 -12.69 3.25 0.07
N ASP A 75 -11.67 3.57 0.87
CA ASP A 75 -11.31 2.86 2.11
C ASP A 75 -12.07 3.48 3.30
N VAL A 76 -13.33 3.08 3.46
CA VAL A 76 -14.26 3.66 4.44
C VAL A 76 -14.00 3.10 5.83
N ASP A 77 -13.49 1.87 5.94
CA ASP A 77 -13.14 1.28 7.23
C ASP A 77 -11.72 1.62 7.70
N LEU A 78 -10.97 2.37 6.87
CA LEU A 78 -9.68 2.95 7.18
C LEU A 78 -8.59 1.88 7.39
N SER A 79 -8.75 0.74 6.74
CA SER A 79 -7.84 -0.41 6.84
C SER A 79 -6.58 -0.26 5.97
N GLY A 80 -6.61 0.64 5.00
CA GLY A 80 -5.56 0.84 3.99
C GLY A 80 -5.78 0.07 2.69
N GLU A 81 -6.86 -0.69 2.57
CA GLU A 81 -7.23 -1.41 1.35
C GLU A 81 -8.69 -1.10 0.96
N VAL A 82 -8.99 -1.01 -0.34
CA VAL A 82 -10.38 -0.89 -0.80
C VAL A 82 -10.97 -2.28 -1.02
N THR A 83 -11.88 -2.67 -0.14
CA THR A 83 -12.50 -4.00 -0.13
C THR A 83 -14.03 -3.94 -0.20
N SER A 84 -14.69 -5.10 -0.24
CA SER A 84 -16.16 -5.15 -0.13
C SER A 84 -16.68 -4.71 1.24
N SER A 85 -15.84 -4.73 2.29
CA SER A 85 -16.22 -4.29 3.63
C SER A 85 -16.52 -2.79 3.64
N ASP A 86 -15.72 -2.01 2.91
CA ASP A 86 -15.88 -0.57 2.74
C ASP A 86 -17.21 -0.22 2.07
N ALA A 87 -17.56 -0.95 1.00
CA ALA A 87 -18.84 -0.77 0.32
C ALA A 87 -20.03 -1.06 1.24
N ILE A 88 -19.94 -2.11 2.07
CA ILE A 88 -20.99 -2.42 3.06
C ILE A 88 -21.07 -1.32 4.12
N LEU A 89 -19.93 -0.76 4.54
CA LEU A 89 -19.88 0.30 5.53
C LEU A 89 -20.52 1.60 4.99
N ALA A 90 -20.18 1.99 3.76
CA ALA A 90 -20.80 3.12 3.06
C ALA A 90 -22.32 2.92 2.89
N LEU A 91 -22.79 1.73 2.52
CA LEU A 91 -24.22 1.42 2.42
C LEU A 91 -24.94 1.59 3.76
N ARG A 92 -24.35 1.11 4.86
CA ARG A 92 -24.94 1.24 6.20
C ARG A 92 -25.07 2.71 6.60
N TYR A 93 -24.07 3.52 6.27
CA TYR A 93 -24.13 4.96 6.48
C TYR A 93 -25.22 5.62 5.63
N ALA A 94 -25.27 5.33 4.32
CA ALA A 94 -26.28 5.87 3.42
C ALA A 94 -27.72 5.50 3.84
N MET A 95 -27.90 4.37 4.52
CA MET A 95 -29.17 3.94 5.12
C MET A 95 -29.48 4.58 6.48
N GLY A 96 -28.57 5.40 7.04
CA GLY A 96 -28.71 6.02 8.36
C GLY A 96 -28.61 5.04 9.52
N ILE A 97 -27.96 3.88 9.31
CA ILE A 97 -27.82 2.83 10.34
C ILE A 97 -26.63 3.13 11.27
N ILE A 98 -25.61 3.79 10.73
CA ILE A 98 -24.38 4.14 11.45
C ILE A 98 -23.99 5.59 11.12
N GLU A 99 -23.13 6.15 11.96
CA GLU A 99 -22.44 7.41 11.70
C GLU A 99 -20.99 7.10 11.33
N LEU A 100 -20.45 7.88 10.39
CA LEU A 100 -19.05 7.80 9.97
C LEU A 100 -18.24 8.97 10.55
N SER A 101 -16.96 8.75 10.79
CA SER A 101 -16.04 9.83 11.16
C SER A 101 -15.78 10.76 9.95
N PRO A 102 -15.26 11.99 10.15
CA PRO A 102 -14.90 12.88 9.05
C PRO A 102 -13.94 12.25 8.04
N ASP A 103 -12.97 11.46 8.50
CA ASP A 103 -12.01 10.79 7.61
C ASP A 103 -12.67 9.68 6.80
N GLN A 104 -13.62 8.95 7.39
CA GLN A 104 -14.42 7.93 6.70
C GLN A 104 -15.38 8.53 5.69
N LEU A 105 -15.93 9.72 5.98
CA LEU A 105 -16.76 10.47 5.03
C LEU A 105 -15.93 10.94 3.84
N ALA A 106 -14.73 11.47 4.09
CA ALA A 106 -13.82 11.89 3.03
C ALA A 106 -13.37 10.71 2.16
N ALA A 107 -13.07 9.56 2.77
CA ALA A 107 -12.73 8.35 2.02
C ALA A 107 -13.93 7.76 1.26
N GLY A 108 -15.14 7.83 1.83
CA GLY A 108 -16.35 7.25 1.25
C GLY A 108 -16.98 8.06 0.11
N ASP A 109 -16.69 9.36 -0.02
CA ASP A 109 -17.19 10.23 -1.09
C ASP A 109 -16.34 10.04 -2.35
N VAL A 110 -16.48 8.88 -2.99
CA VAL A 110 -15.65 8.49 -4.13
C VAL A 110 -16.08 9.17 -5.44
N ASN A 111 -17.30 9.68 -5.51
CA ASN A 111 -17.80 10.42 -6.65
C ASN A 111 -17.54 11.95 -6.54
N GLY A 112 -17.17 12.45 -5.35
CA GLY A 112 -16.83 13.84 -5.08
C GLY A 112 -18.03 14.80 -5.02
N ASP A 113 -19.24 14.30 -4.74
CA ASP A 113 -20.46 15.11 -4.66
C ASP A 113 -20.69 15.76 -3.28
N GLY A 114 -19.83 15.45 -2.31
CA GLY A 114 -19.87 15.98 -0.95
C GLY A 114 -20.69 15.13 0.03
N ALA A 115 -21.17 13.96 -0.38
CA ALA A 115 -21.92 13.03 0.45
C ALA A 115 -21.52 11.58 0.17
N VAL A 116 -21.65 10.70 1.19
CA VAL A 116 -21.48 9.26 1.00
C VAL A 116 -22.84 8.61 0.75
N GLY A 117 -23.07 8.17 -0.48
CA GLY A 117 -24.32 7.60 -0.94
C GLY A 117 -24.23 6.15 -1.43
N VAL A 118 -25.35 5.66 -1.99
CA VAL A 118 -25.43 4.31 -2.58
C VAL A 118 -24.56 4.19 -3.83
N ASP A 119 -24.44 5.27 -4.61
CA ASP A 119 -23.62 5.30 -5.82
C ASP A 119 -22.13 5.18 -5.50
N ASP A 120 -21.68 5.77 -4.38
CA ASP A 120 -20.32 5.60 -3.87
C ASP A 120 -20.04 4.17 -3.46
N ALA A 121 -20.93 3.57 -2.67
CA ALA A 121 -20.77 2.19 -2.24
C ALA A 121 -20.73 1.20 -3.41
N LEU A 122 -21.52 1.45 -4.45
CA LEU A 122 -21.48 0.64 -5.67
C LEU A 122 -20.14 0.81 -6.41
N THR A 123 -19.61 2.03 -6.46
CA THR A 123 -18.31 2.33 -7.07
C THR A 123 -17.19 1.64 -6.31
N ILE A 124 -17.18 1.76 -4.97
CA ILE A 124 -16.25 1.06 -4.07
C ILE A 124 -16.29 -0.45 -4.31
N LEU A 125 -17.48 -1.05 -4.36
CA LEU A 125 -17.63 -2.49 -4.60
C LEU A 125 -17.03 -2.92 -5.95
N ARG A 126 -17.25 -2.12 -7.00
CA ARG A 126 -16.68 -2.41 -8.32
C ARG A 126 -15.15 -2.29 -8.32
N THR A 127 -14.61 -1.29 -7.63
CA THR A 127 -13.17 -1.11 -7.45
C THR A 127 -12.56 -2.28 -6.69
N ALA A 128 -13.17 -2.69 -5.56
CA ALA A 128 -12.75 -3.85 -4.77
C ALA A 128 -12.73 -5.17 -5.57
N MET A 129 -13.59 -5.28 -6.59
CA MET A 129 -13.63 -6.43 -7.51
C MET A 129 -12.63 -6.31 -8.69
N GLY A 130 -11.83 -5.24 -8.75
CA GLY A 130 -10.90 -4.97 -9.85
C GLY A 130 -11.60 -4.62 -11.17
N LEU A 131 -12.88 -4.23 -11.13
CA LEU A 131 -13.67 -3.90 -12.32
C LEU A 131 -13.46 -2.46 -12.78
N ILE A 132 -12.95 -1.59 -11.91
CA ILE A 132 -12.57 -0.21 -12.20
C ILE A 132 -11.14 -0.06 -11.70
N GLY A 133 -10.17 0.01 -12.60
CA GLY A 133 -8.80 0.36 -12.25
C GLY A 133 -8.73 1.85 -11.92
N GLN A 134 -8.22 2.20 -10.74
CA GLN A 134 -7.86 3.57 -10.38
C GLN A 134 -6.68 4.01 -11.27
N ASN A 135 -6.97 4.36 -12.53
CA ASN A 135 -6.01 5.00 -13.41
C ASN A 135 -5.92 6.48 -13.05
N GLN A 136 -5.00 6.83 -12.13
CA GLN A 136 -4.15 8.02 -12.22
C GLN A 136 -3.13 8.10 -11.10
#